data_AF-A0A2A5M9Q1-F1
#
_entry.id   AF-A0A2A5M9Q1-F1
#
_cell.length_a   1.000
_cell.length_b   1.000
_cell.length_c   1.000
_cell.angle_alpha   90.00
_cell.angle_beta   90.00
_cell.angle_gamma   90.00
#
_symmetry.space_group_name_H-M   'P 1'
#
loop_
_entity.id
_entity.type
_entity.pdbx_description
1 polymer ?
#
loop_
_entity_poly.entity_id
_entity_poly.type
_entity_poly.pdbx_seq_one_letter_code
_entity_poly.pdbx_strand_id
1 'polypeptide(L)' 'VITHGTDTMEETAYFLNLTIKSDKPVVLVGAMRPSTAISADGPKNLYNAVALAADKESKGKGVMVAMNDKILSARGVV' A
#
# COMPACT_ATOMS: atom_id res chain seq x y z
N VAL A 1 -0.55 -2.31 7.71
CA VAL A 1 -0.75 -2.76 6.31
C VAL A 1 -2.23 -3.00 6.10
N ILE A 2 -2.80 -2.50 5.01
CA ILE A 2 -4.22 -2.66 4.65
C ILE A 2 -4.27 -3.35 3.29
N THR A 3 -4.84 -4.55 3.23
CA THR A 3 -5.16 -5.20 1.96
C THR A 3 -6.43 -4.58 1.40
N HIS A 4 -6.38 -4.09 0.17
CA HIS A 4 -7.50 -3.39 -0.46
C HIS A 4 -7.65 -3.83 -1.92
N GLY A 5 -8.88 -3.78 -2.44
CA GLY A 5 -9.12 -3.92 -3.89
C GLY A 5 -8.45 -2.79 -4.66
N THR A 6 -7.97 -3.07 -5.88
CA THR A 6 -7.21 -2.09 -6.67
C THR A 6 -8.09 -0.95 -7.19
N ASP A 7 -9.36 -1.22 -7.46
CA ASP A 7 -10.26 -0.33 -8.20
C ASP A 7 -10.45 1.04 -7.54
N THR A 8 -10.45 1.09 -6.20
CA THR A 8 -10.65 2.34 -5.43
C THR A 8 -9.61 2.53 -4.33
N MET A 9 -8.42 1.97 -4.56
CA MET A 9 -7.33 2.05 -3.61
C MET A 9 -6.83 3.48 -3.45
N GLU A 10 -6.82 4.26 -4.53
CA GLU A 10 -6.35 5.65 -4.56
C GLU A 10 -7.20 6.57 -3.67
N GLU A 11 -8.54 6.46 -3.74
CA GLU A 11 -9.44 7.28 -2.94
C GLU A 11 -9.33 6.94 -1.46
N THR A 12 -9.22 5.64 -1.14
CA THR A 12 -9.04 5.17 0.24
C THR A 12 -7.68 5.61 0.78
N ALA A 13 -6.61 5.48 -0.01
CA ALA A 13 -5.28 5.95 0.37
C ALA A 13 -5.30 7.45 0.67
N TYR A 14 -5.91 8.25 -0.22
CA TYR A 14 -5.98 9.69 -0.05
C TYR A 14 -6.82 10.10 1.16
N PHE A 15 -7.99 9.49 1.36
CA PHE A 15 -8.83 9.72 2.52
C PHE A 15 -8.09 9.43 3.84
N LEU A 16 -7.41 8.28 3.92
CA LEU A 16 -6.62 7.91 5.10
C LEU A 16 -5.44 8.88 5.31
N ASN A 17 -4.83 9.37 4.24
CA ASN A 17 -3.73 10.33 4.32
C ASN A 17 -4.14 11.66 4.97
N LEU A 18 -5.40 12.06 4.84
CA LEU A 18 -5.94 13.28 5.46
C LEU A 18 -6.45 13.07 6.89
N THR A 19 -6.94 11.86 7.18
CA THR A 19 -7.68 11.56 8.41
C THR A 19 -6.85 10.91 9.51
N ILE A 20 -5.84 10.10 9.16
CA ILE A 20 -4.99 9.43 10.15
C ILE A 20 -4.09 10.46 10.86
N LYS A 21 -4.15 10.48 12.19
CA LYS A 21 -3.32 11.34 13.07
C LYS A 21 -2.24 10.51 13.78
N SER A 22 -1.41 9.83 12.99
CA SER A 22 -0.30 9.02 13.47
C SER A 22 0.90 9.18 12.54
N ASP A 23 2.10 9.08 13.11
CA ASP A 23 3.36 9.04 12.37
C ASP A 23 3.80 7.61 12.02
N LYS A 24 3.09 6.59 12.52
CA LYS A 24 3.35 5.17 12.20
C LYS A 24 3.10 4.93 10.69
N PRO A 25 3.92 4.09 10.03
CA PRO A 25 3.71 3.77 8.62
C PRO A 25 2.35 3.13 8.36
N VAL A 26 1.62 3.66 7.37
CA VAL A 26 0.36 3.09 6.86
C VAL A 26 0.56 2.78 5.39
N VAL A 27 0.47 1.49 5.06
CA VAL A 27 0.70 0.98 3.70
C VAL A 27 -0.54 0.26 3.21
N LEU A 28 -1.10 0.70 2.08
CA LEU A 28 -2.10 -0.05 1.32
C LEU A 28 -1.41 -0.95 0.31
N VAL A 29 -2.01 -2.10 0.06
CA VAL A 29 -1.51 -3.11 -0.88
C VAL A 29 -2.67 -3.89 -1.49
N GLY A 30 -2.51 -4.33 -2.73
CA GLY A 30 -3.47 -5.17 -3.43
C GLY A 30 -2.79 -6.12 -4.42
N ALA A 31 -3.59 -6.64 -5.35
CA ALA A 31 -3.12 -7.50 -6.42
C ALA A 31 -3.97 -7.25 -7.67
N MET A 32 -3.33 -7.18 -8.84
CA MET A 32 -4.03 -7.09 -10.12
C MET A 32 -4.51 -8.45 -10.62
N ARG A 33 -3.89 -9.54 -10.14
CA ARG A 33 -4.28 -10.92 -10.48
C ARG A 33 -4.94 -11.61 -9.28
N PRO A 34 -5.97 -12.45 -9.52
CA PRO A 34 -6.51 -13.32 -8.49
C PRO A 34 -5.44 -14.20 -7.86
N SER A 35 -5.64 -14.59 -6.59
CA SER A 35 -4.69 -15.43 -5.85
C SER A 35 -4.45 -16.82 -6.47
N THR A 36 -5.38 -17.31 -7.29
CA THR A 36 -5.30 -18.61 -7.98
C THR A 36 -4.70 -18.52 -9.38
N ALA A 37 -4.39 -17.31 -9.87
CA ALA A 37 -3.82 -17.13 -11.20
C ALA A 37 -2.34 -17.57 -11.24
N ILE A 38 -1.89 -18.03 -12.41
CA ILE A 38 -0.46 -18.21 -12.68
C ILE A 38 0.23 -16.86 -12.50
N SER A 39 1.33 -16.85 -11.75
CA SER A 39 2.11 -15.65 -11.45
C SER A 39 1.30 -14.54 -10.77
N ALA A 40 0.46 -14.92 -9.80
CA ALA A 40 -0.22 -13.96 -8.92
C ALA A 40 0.76 -13.00 -8.24
N ASP A 41 0.47 -11.70 -8.27
CA ASP A 41 1.32 -10.64 -7.74
C ASP A 41 1.09 -10.35 -6.25
N GLY A 42 -0.07 -10.76 -5.71
CA GLY A 42 -0.46 -10.53 -4.31
C GLY A 42 0.56 -10.97 -3.26
N PRO A 43 1.12 -12.20 -3.30
CA PRO A 43 2.10 -12.64 -2.31
C PRO A 43 3.35 -11.76 -2.24
N LYS A 44 3.88 -11.36 -3.40
CA LYS A 44 5.06 -10.48 -3.47
C LYS A 44 4.73 -9.07 -3.01
N ASN A 45 3.62 -8.50 -3.47
CA ASN A 45 3.17 -7.17 -3.06
C ASN A 45 2.97 -7.11 -1.54
N LEU A 46 2.32 -8.13 -0.95
CA LEU A 46 2.06 -8.21 0.49
C LEU A 46 3.37 -8.30 1.30
N TYR A 47 4.32 -9.12 0.87
CA TYR A 47 5.64 -9.19 1.49
C TYR A 47 6.33 -7.82 1.51
N ASN A 48 6.39 -7.14 0.35
CA ASN A 48 6.99 -5.81 0.23
C ASN A 48 6.26 -4.77 1.09
N ALA A 49 4.93 -4.83 1.17
CA ALA A 49 4.13 -3.92 1.98
C ALA A 49 4.39 -4.09 3.48
N VAL A 50 4.57 -5.33 3.95
CA VAL A 50 4.94 -5.63 5.34
C VAL A 50 6.36 -5.14 5.63
N ALA A 51 7.31 -5.41 4.72
CA ALA A 51 8.68 -4.92 4.86
C ALA A 51 8.73 -3.38 4.94
N LEU A 52 7.99 -2.69 4.05
CA LEU A 52 7.89 -1.23 4.06
C LEU A 52 7.26 -0.70 5.36
N ALA A 53 6.23 -1.36 5.88
CA ALA A 53 5.59 -0.95 7.13
C ALA A 53 6.47 -1.16 8.37
N ALA A 54 7.43 -2.09 8.30
CA ALA A 54 8.41 -2.36 9.36
C ALA A 54 9.66 -1.47 9.28
N ASP A 55 9.92 -0.85 8.14
CA ASP A 55 11.05 0.05 7.95
C ASP A 55 10.90 1.33 8.80
N LYS A 56 11.97 1.68 9.52
CA LYS A 56 12.03 2.88 10.35
C LYS A 56 12.00 4.16 9.50
N GLU A 57 12.51 4.13 8.27
CA GLU A 57 12.53 5.29 7.37
C GLU A 57 11.16 5.63 6.77
N SER A 58 10.21 4.69 6.83
CA SER A 58 8.82 4.88 6.42
C SER A 58 8.01 5.77 7.37
N LYS A 59 8.55 6.07 8.56
CA LYS A 59 7.86 6.85 9.57
C LYS A 59 7.63 8.28 9.09
N GLY A 60 6.41 8.80 9.27
CA GLY A 60 6.06 10.17 8.89
C GLY A 60 5.98 10.44 7.38
N LYS A 61 6.02 9.40 6.52
CA LYS A 61 5.88 9.54 5.06
C LYS A 61 4.42 9.69 4.59
N GLY A 62 3.48 9.78 5.53
CA GLY A 62 2.05 9.73 5.25
C GLY A 62 1.58 8.32 4.92
N VAL A 63 0.43 8.22 4.26
CA VAL A 63 -0.06 6.94 3.72
C VAL A 63 0.64 6.63 2.41
N MET A 64 1.04 5.37 2.24
CA MET A 64 1.75 4.86 1.08
C MET A 64 0.99 3.71 0.42
N VAL A 65 1.22 3.49 -0.87
CA VAL A 65 0.77 2.32 -1.61
C VAL A 65 1.99 1.52 -2.06
N ALA A 66 2.00 0.21 -1.82
CA ALA A 66 3.07 -0.71 -2.21
C ALA A 66 2.55 -1.70 -3.26
N MET A 67 2.90 -1.49 -4.52
CA MET A 67 2.46 -2.32 -5.65
C MET A 67 3.59 -2.43 -6.67
N ASN A 68 3.80 -3.63 -7.23
CA ASN A 68 4.75 -3.84 -8.34
C ASN A 68 6.16 -3.28 -8.07
N ASP A 69 6.70 -3.58 -6.88
CA ASP A 69 8.01 -3.10 -6.38
C ASP A 69 8.17 -1.57 -6.29
N LYS A 70 7.06 -0.81 -6.33
CA LYS A 70 7.06 0.65 -6.18
C LYS A 70 6.45 1.06 -4.84
N ILE A 71 6.98 2.16 -4.31
CA ILE A 71 6.41 2.89 -3.16
C ILE A 71 5.81 4.18 -3.72
N LEU A 72 4.50 4.34 -3.58
CA LEU A 72 3.77 5.48 -4.10
C LEU A 72 3.17 6.28 -2.94
N SER A 73 3.19 7.61 -3.03
CA SER A 73 2.50 8.48 -2.07
C SER A 73 1.00 8.45 -2.34
N ALA A 74 0.19 8.38 -1.28
CA ALA A 74 -1.27 8.47 -1.39
C ALA A 74 -1.80 9.74 -2.08
N ARG A 75 -0.99 10.81 -2.21
CA ARG A 75 -1.38 12.04 -2.91
C ARG A 75 -1.16 11.99 -4.43
N GLY A 76 -0.20 11.18 -4.88
CA GLY A 76 0.25 11.15 -6.28
C GLY A 76 0.07 9.80 -6.96
N VAL A 77 -0.62 8.85 -6.31
CA VAL A 77 -0.98 7.56 -6.87
C VAL A 77 -2.27 7.72 -7.69
N VAL A 78 -2.23 7.23 -8.93
CA VAL A 78 -3.30 7.12 -9.93
C VAL A 78 -3.01 5.84 -10.72
#